data_AF-A0A3R9PBD7-F1
#
_entry.id   AF-A0A3R9PBD7-F1
#
_cell.length_a   1.000
_cell.length_b   1.000
_cell.length_c   1.000
_cell.angle_alpha   90.00
_cell.angle_beta   90.00
_cell.angle_gamma   90.00
#
_symmetry.space_group_name_H-M   'P 1'
#
loop_
_entity.id
_entity.type
_entity.pdbx_description
1 polymer ?
#
loop_
_entity_poly.entity_id
_entity_poly.type
_entity_poly.pdbx_seq_one_letter_code
_entity_poly.pdbx_strand_id
1 'polypeptide(L)'
;MDPVASLLMLLMGTIAGLFGAVLGVGGGVIIIPCLVMFFGFSIKEAIALSIVSVVATSIAGASRYVDQRMTNVRLGMFLETATTAGAVSGALLTIKMPSSLLYLMMGLLLIYLSISQISTRRREEEKLRKDLFLGKEDEIARKLGLSNSYPDLAEGKEVKYTVVRTKSGLIASYLAGIISAMLGLGGGIIKVPIMNQLMNVPMKAAVATSKFMIGVTASTGALLYLAYGLVNGEAVAPVAVGVMIGATAGTYVMNRMKASFIKLTFGLLLLYFAYNMIMRGIYGS
;
A
#
# COMPACT_ATOMS: atom_id res chain seq x y z
N MET A 1 18.67 -20.12 -9.69
CA MET A 1 18.75 -18.76 -10.29
C MET A 1 20.20 -18.33 -10.47
N ASP A 2 20.49 -17.54 -11.52
CA ASP A 2 21.80 -16.89 -11.73
C ASP A 2 22.10 -15.90 -10.58
N PRO A 3 23.30 -15.92 -9.96
CA PRO A 3 23.73 -14.93 -8.97
C PRO A 3 23.54 -13.48 -9.42
N VAL A 4 23.75 -13.18 -10.72
CA VAL A 4 23.59 -11.83 -11.28
C VAL A 4 22.12 -11.42 -11.23
N ALA A 5 21.20 -12.31 -11.64
CA ALA A 5 19.77 -12.03 -11.59
C ALA A 5 19.29 -11.79 -10.14
N SER A 6 19.79 -12.58 -9.19
CA SER A 6 19.49 -12.41 -7.76
C SER A 6 19.95 -11.06 -7.23
N LEU A 7 21.15 -10.62 -7.62
CA LEU A 7 21.69 -9.30 -7.26
C LEU A 7 20.84 -8.17 -7.86
N LEU A 8 20.46 -8.29 -9.13
CA LEU A 8 19.59 -7.30 -9.80
C LEU A 8 18.21 -7.21 -9.13
N MET A 9 17.62 -8.34 -8.72
CA MET A 9 16.37 -8.38 -7.98
C MET A 9 16.49 -7.74 -6.60
N LEU A 10 17.61 -7.96 -5.91
CA LEU A 10 17.90 -7.32 -4.63
C LEU A 10 18.02 -5.80 -4.78
N LEU A 11 18.74 -5.32 -5.80
CA LEU A 11 18.88 -3.89 -6.09
C LEU A 11 17.53 -3.26 -6.46
N MET A 12 16.76 -3.92 -7.33
CA MET A 12 15.40 -3.50 -7.69
C MET A 12 14.49 -3.46 -6.45
N GLY A 13 14.53 -4.51 -5.62
CA GLY A 13 13.80 -4.58 -4.36
C GLY A 13 14.19 -3.44 -3.42
N THR A 14 15.48 -3.10 -3.35
CA THR A 14 15.98 -1.98 -2.54
C THR A 14 15.41 -0.65 -3.02
N ILE A 15 15.42 -0.40 -4.33
CA ILE A 15 14.80 0.81 -4.91
C ILE A 15 13.30 0.83 -4.62
N ALA A 16 12.61 -0.29 -4.83
CA ALA A 16 11.18 -0.42 -4.60
C ALA A 16 10.79 -0.23 -3.12
N GLY A 17 11.58 -0.78 -2.20
CA GLY A 17 11.42 -0.59 -0.75
C GLY A 17 11.62 0.85 -0.33
N LEU A 18 12.64 1.52 -0.89
CA LEU A 18 12.92 2.94 -0.63
C LEU A 18 11.71 3.80 -1.02
N PHE A 19 11.22 3.67 -2.25
CA PHE A 19 10.02 4.39 -2.69
C PHE A 19 8.76 3.94 -1.94
N GLY A 20 8.61 2.65 -1.67
CA GLY A 20 7.49 2.07 -0.96
C GLY A 20 7.34 2.62 0.47
N ALA A 21 8.44 2.81 1.18
CA ALA A 21 8.46 3.40 2.52
C ALA A 21 8.06 4.87 2.51
N VAL A 22 8.59 5.63 1.55
CA VAL A 22 8.35 7.07 1.36
C VAL A 22 6.89 7.36 1.02
N LEU A 23 6.30 6.53 0.16
CA LEU A 23 4.94 6.75 -0.36
C LEU A 23 3.86 6.06 0.48
N GLY A 24 4.25 5.13 1.36
CA GLY A 24 3.32 4.33 2.16
C GLY A 24 2.59 3.24 1.37
N VAL A 25 3.16 2.81 0.24
CA VAL A 25 2.50 1.94 -0.75
C VAL A 25 3.03 0.48 -0.72
N GLY A 26 4.04 0.18 0.12
CA GLY A 26 4.53 -1.20 0.32
C GLY A 26 5.49 -1.72 -0.76
N GLY A 27 5.79 -0.93 -1.80
CA GLY A 27 6.78 -1.24 -2.84
C GLY A 27 6.22 -2.02 -4.05
N GLY A 28 5.08 -2.70 -3.90
CA GLY A 28 4.50 -3.56 -4.94
C GLY A 28 4.21 -2.88 -6.28
N VAL A 29 3.91 -1.58 -6.26
CA VAL A 29 3.70 -0.76 -7.46
C VAL A 29 4.93 -0.64 -8.36
N ILE A 30 6.13 -0.84 -7.82
CA ILE A 30 7.37 -0.94 -8.60
C ILE A 30 7.72 -2.40 -8.85
N ILE A 31 7.65 -3.24 -7.81
CA ILE A 31 8.09 -4.63 -7.87
C ILE A 31 7.38 -5.39 -9.00
N ILE A 32 6.06 -5.24 -9.12
CA ILE A 32 5.28 -6.02 -10.08
C ILE A 32 5.62 -5.67 -11.53
N PRO A 33 5.55 -4.40 -11.97
CA PRO A 33 5.98 -4.03 -13.32
C PRO A 33 7.44 -4.43 -13.58
N CYS A 34 8.35 -4.25 -12.62
CA CYS A 34 9.75 -4.61 -12.81
C CYS A 34 9.96 -6.11 -13.00
N LEU A 35 9.33 -6.96 -12.19
CA LEU A 35 9.41 -8.42 -12.33
C LEU A 35 8.87 -8.89 -13.67
N VAL A 36 7.75 -8.33 -14.12
CA VAL A 36 7.15 -8.65 -15.42
C VAL A 36 8.02 -8.17 -16.59
N MET A 37 8.56 -6.95 -16.51
CA MET A 37 9.23 -6.30 -17.63
C MET A 37 10.68 -6.78 -17.80
N PHE A 38 11.43 -6.88 -16.70
CA PHE A 38 12.87 -7.12 -16.74
C PHE A 38 13.27 -8.56 -16.43
N PHE A 39 12.40 -9.31 -15.75
CA PHE A 39 12.70 -10.67 -15.32
C PHE A 39 11.76 -11.73 -15.91
N GLY A 40 10.80 -11.31 -16.75
CA GLY A 40 9.94 -12.21 -17.52
C GLY A 40 8.91 -13.00 -16.70
N PHE A 41 8.69 -12.65 -15.43
CA PHE A 41 7.67 -13.31 -14.62
C PHE A 41 6.26 -13.08 -15.18
N SER A 42 5.40 -14.07 -15.03
CA SER A 42 3.97 -13.86 -15.24
C SER A 42 3.43 -12.86 -14.19
N ILE A 43 2.36 -12.14 -14.51
CA ILE A 43 1.76 -11.20 -13.56
C ILE A 43 1.32 -11.87 -12.26
N LYS A 44 0.85 -13.13 -12.31
CA LYS A 44 0.42 -13.87 -11.12
C LYS A 44 1.60 -14.19 -10.21
N GLU A 45 2.74 -14.62 -10.76
CA GLU A 45 3.98 -14.81 -9.99
C GLU A 45 4.49 -13.48 -9.44
N ALA A 46 4.48 -12.41 -10.23
CA ALA A 46 4.91 -11.08 -9.79
C ALA A 46 4.03 -10.55 -8.64
N ILE A 47 2.70 -10.75 -8.70
CA ILE A 47 1.76 -10.45 -7.61
C ILE A 47 2.11 -11.25 -6.35
N ALA A 48 2.38 -12.55 -6.50
CA ALA A 48 2.72 -13.44 -5.39
C ALA A 48 4.06 -13.05 -4.73
N LEU A 49 5.09 -12.75 -5.52
CA LEU A 49 6.40 -12.28 -5.04
C LEU A 49 6.28 -10.90 -4.35
N SER A 50 5.48 -10.01 -4.94
CA SER A 50 5.24 -8.68 -4.39
C SER A 50 4.54 -8.74 -3.04
N ILE A 51 3.50 -9.56 -2.88
CA ILE A 51 2.75 -9.59 -1.62
C ILE A 51 3.62 -10.08 -0.45
N VAL A 52 4.50 -11.06 -0.68
CA VAL A 52 5.48 -11.52 0.33
C VAL A 52 6.45 -10.39 0.69
N SER A 53 6.92 -9.65 -0.33
CA SER A 53 7.80 -8.50 -0.11
C SER A 53 7.10 -7.39 0.67
N VAL A 54 5.82 -7.13 0.37
CA VAL A 54 4.97 -6.13 1.05
C VAL A 54 4.76 -6.48 2.53
N VAL A 55 4.65 -7.76 2.89
CA VAL A 55 4.65 -8.20 4.30
C VAL A 55 5.93 -7.76 4.98
N ALA A 56 7.09 -8.00 4.36
CA ALA A 56 8.38 -7.62 4.92
C ALA A 56 8.51 -6.10 5.10
N THR A 57 8.07 -5.30 4.13
CA THR A 57 8.03 -3.82 4.23
C THR A 57 7.11 -3.33 5.32
N SER A 58 5.96 -3.99 5.51
CA SER A 58 5.00 -3.63 6.55
C SER A 58 5.56 -3.88 7.94
N ILE A 59 6.21 -5.03 8.18
CA ILE A 59 6.86 -5.33 9.46
C ILE A 59 7.92 -4.26 9.79
N ALA A 60 8.77 -3.91 8.82
CA ALA A 60 9.81 -2.91 9.00
C ALA A 60 9.25 -1.50 9.31
N GLY A 61 8.10 -1.15 8.74
CA GLY A 61 7.49 0.18 8.89
C GLY A 61 6.52 0.31 10.07
N ALA A 62 5.69 -0.71 10.31
CA ALA A 62 4.56 -0.65 11.24
C ALA A 62 4.99 -0.47 12.69
N SER A 63 6.06 -1.17 13.13
CA SER A 63 6.58 -1.06 14.50
C SER A 63 6.84 0.39 14.90
N ARG A 64 7.55 1.15 14.04
CA ARG A 64 7.89 2.55 14.32
C ARG A 64 6.67 3.46 14.46
N TYR A 65 5.63 3.26 13.66
CA TYR A 65 4.42 4.09 13.77
C TYR A 65 3.55 3.74 14.98
N VAL A 66 3.57 2.48 15.39
CA VAL A 66 2.93 2.04 16.64
C VAL A 66 3.68 2.67 17.82
N ASP A 67 5.00 2.61 17.83
CA ASP A 67 5.85 3.22 18.87
C ASP A 67 5.64 4.75 18.97
N GLN A 68 5.45 5.41 17.83
CA GLN A 68 5.18 6.85 17.74
C GLN A 68 3.72 7.24 18.06
N ARG A 69 2.85 6.28 18.44
CA ARG A 69 1.41 6.50 18.70
C ARG A 69 0.65 7.15 17.54
N MET A 70 1.14 6.97 16.30
CA MET A 70 0.46 7.45 15.09
C MET A 70 -0.58 6.46 14.58
N THR A 71 -0.41 5.18 14.91
CA THR A 71 -1.30 4.09 14.46
C THR A 71 -2.57 4.04 15.30
N ASN A 72 -3.73 4.16 14.67
CA ASN A 72 -5.01 3.89 15.31
C ASN A 72 -5.34 2.41 15.25
N VAL A 73 -4.83 1.65 16.22
CA VAL A 73 -4.95 0.18 16.25
C VAL A 73 -6.41 -0.27 16.30
N ARG A 74 -7.30 0.46 17.01
CA ARG A 74 -8.74 0.12 17.09
C ARG A 74 -9.42 0.24 15.73
N LEU A 75 -9.23 1.37 15.05
CA LEU A 75 -9.75 1.55 13.69
C LEU A 75 -9.13 0.54 12.73
N GLY A 76 -7.83 0.29 12.85
CA GLY A 76 -7.10 -0.70 12.07
C GLY A 76 -7.75 -2.08 12.19
N MET A 77 -7.86 -2.62 13.41
CA MET A 77 -8.50 -3.92 13.66
C MET A 77 -9.93 -3.98 13.13
N PHE A 78 -10.73 -2.92 13.35
CA PHE A 78 -12.10 -2.85 12.86
C PHE A 78 -12.17 -2.99 11.33
N LEU A 79 -11.42 -2.18 10.58
CA LEU A 79 -11.40 -2.22 9.12
C LEU A 79 -10.68 -3.46 8.57
N GLU A 80 -9.76 -4.03 9.34
CA GLU A 80 -8.97 -5.19 8.92
C GLU A 80 -9.80 -6.46 8.85
N THR A 81 -10.86 -6.59 9.65
CA THR A 81 -11.81 -7.70 9.52
C THR A 81 -12.42 -7.77 8.12
N ALA A 82 -12.96 -6.65 7.63
CA ALA A 82 -13.51 -6.54 6.29
C ALA A 82 -12.44 -6.68 5.21
N THR A 83 -11.27 -6.07 5.41
CA THR A 83 -10.21 -6.14 4.40
C THR A 83 -9.65 -7.55 4.25
N THR A 84 -9.45 -8.27 5.36
CA THR A 84 -8.93 -9.64 5.32
C THR A 84 -9.90 -10.57 4.57
N ALA A 85 -11.20 -10.46 4.86
CA ALA A 85 -12.22 -11.18 4.10
C ALA A 85 -12.18 -10.82 2.60
N GLY A 86 -12.05 -9.53 2.28
CA GLY A 86 -11.89 -9.05 0.91
C GLY A 86 -10.62 -9.58 0.24
N ALA A 87 -9.51 -9.66 0.97
CA ALA A 87 -8.23 -10.14 0.47
C ALA A 87 -8.25 -11.64 0.17
N VAL A 88 -8.93 -12.44 1.01
CA VAL A 88 -9.19 -13.86 0.72
C VAL A 88 -9.99 -13.98 -0.58
N SER A 89 -11.11 -13.26 -0.70
CA SER A 89 -11.92 -13.23 -1.93
C SER A 89 -11.09 -12.81 -3.15
N GLY A 90 -10.29 -11.74 -3.02
CA GLY A 90 -9.43 -11.21 -4.07
C GLY A 90 -8.36 -12.21 -4.51
N ALA A 91 -7.64 -12.84 -3.57
CA ALA A 91 -6.61 -13.82 -3.88
C ALA A 91 -7.17 -15.04 -4.63
N LEU A 92 -8.35 -15.53 -4.21
CA LEU A 92 -9.05 -16.62 -4.91
C LEU A 92 -9.50 -16.22 -6.31
N LEU A 93 -9.95 -14.97 -6.49
CA LEU A 93 -10.30 -14.43 -7.82
C LEU A 93 -9.06 -14.30 -8.72
N THR A 94 -7.91 -13.87 -8.20
CA THR A 94 -6.64 -13.75 -8.96
C THR A 94 -6.27 -15.05 -9.65
N ILE A 95 -6.42 -16.17 -8.95
CA ILE A 95 -6.03 -17.48 -9.46
C ILE A 95 -6.85 -17.83 -10.72
N LYS A 96 -8.15 -17.53 -10.70
CA LYS A 96 -9.09 -17.81 -11.81
C LYS A 96 -9.11 -16.74 -12.89
N MET A 97 -8.61 -15.53 -12.61
CA MET A 97 -8.69 -14.43 -13.55
C MET A 97 -7.70 -14.54 -14.72
N PRO A 98 -8.09 -14.05 -15.92
CA PRO A 98 -7.18 -13.93 -17.04
C PRO A 98 -6.11 -12.87 -16.76
N SER A 99 -4.87 -13.14 -17.19
CA SER A 99 -3.73 -12.24 -16.97
C SER A 99 -3.94 -10.86 -17.58
N SER A 100 -4.64 -10.76 -18.71
CA SER A 100 -4.99 -9.48 -19.37
C SER A 100 -5.76 -8.54 -18.46
N LEU A 101 -6.73 -9.04 -17.69
CA LEU A 101 -7.51 -8.23 -16.76
C LEU A 101 -6.65 -7.75 -15.59
N LEU A 102 -5.76 -8.58 -15.06
CA LEU A 102 -4.82 -8.19 -14.00
C LEU A 102 -3.87 -7.09 -14.49
N TYR A 103 -3.38 -7.19 -15.73
CA TYR A 103 -2.55 -6.16 -16.35
C TYR A 103 -3.29 -4.83 -16.49
N LEU A 104 -4.53 -4.86 -16.99
CA LEU A 104 -5.37 -3.67 -17.14
C LEU A 104 -5.69 -3.03 -15.79
N MET A 105 -6.08 -3.83 -14.79
CA MET A 105 -6.38 -3.34 -13.44
C MET A 105 -5.14 -2.70 -12.79
N MET A 106 -3.97 -3.33 -12.93
CA MET A 106 -2.71 -2.76 -12.46
C MET A 106 -2.42 -1.43 -13.17
N GLY A 107 -2.48 -1.41 -14.50
CA GLY A 107 -2.22 -0.21 -15.30
C GLY A 107 -3.14 0.97 -14.93
N LEU A 108 -4.44 0.74 -14.83
CA LEU A 108 -5.41 1.76 -14.43
C LEU A 108 -5.14 2.28 -13.00
N LEU A 109 -4.79 1.38 -12.07
CA LEU A 109 -4.45 1.80 -10.71
C LEU A 109 -3.16 2.64 -10.67
N LEU A 110 -2.16 2.29 -11.47
CA LEU A 110 -0.91 3.06 -11.58
C LEU A 110 -1.16 4.46 -12.18
N ILE A 111 -2.09 4.60 -13.14
CA ILE A 111 -2.53 5.92 -13.64
C ILE A 111 -3.19 6.72 -12.52
N TYR A 112 -4.17 6.12 -11.83
CA TYR A 112 -4.85 6.77 -10.71
C TYR A 112 -3.85 7.25 -9.64
N LEU A 113 -2.86 6.42 -9.31
CA LEU A 113 -1.81 6.75 -8.37
C LEU A 113 -0.93 7.89 -8.85
N SER A 114 -0.51 7.86 -10.12
CA SER A 114 0.29 8.93 -10.72
C SER A 114 -0.43 10.29 -10.61
N ILE A 115 -1.72 10.33 -10.96
CA ILE A 115 -2.55 11.54 -10.88
C ILE A 115 -2.80 11.98 -9.43
N SER A 116 -3.12 11.04 -8.53
CA SER A 116 -3.42 11.33 -7.12
C SER A 116 -2.21 11.93 -6.39
N GLN A 117 -1.00 11.44 -6.69
CA GLN A 117 0.24 11.95 -6.08
C GLN A 117 0.52 13.42 -6.42
N ILE A 118 0.16 13.84 -7.63
CA ILE A 118 0.38 15.21 -8.12
C ILE A 118 -0.67 16.19 -7.55
N SER A 119 -1.90 15.73 -7.29
CA SER A 119 -3.05 16.60 -7.02
C SER A 119 -3.36 16.88 -5.53
N THR A 120 -2.87 16.06 -4.59
CA THR A 120 -3.48 16.00 -3.23
C THR A 120 -2.85 16.88 -2.13
N ARG A 121 -1.99 17.87 -2.44
CA ARG A 121 -1.28 18.63 -1.36
C ARG A 121 -2.08 19.74 -0.67
N ARG A 122 -2.89 20.52 -1.40
CA ARG A 122 -3.47 21.78 -0.88
C ARG A 122 -4.67 21.61 0.06
N ARG A 123 -5.42 20.51 -0.08
CA ARG A 123 -6.71 20.32 0.60
C ARG A 123 -6.58 19.87 2.07
N GLU A 124 -5.44 19.30 2.43
CA GLU A 124 -5.20 18.76 3.78
C GLU A 124 -4.74 19.83 4.77
N GLU A 125 -3.81 20.70 4.33
CA GLU A 125 -3.35 21.85 5.13
C GLU A 125 -4.52 22.76 5.51
N GLU A 126 -5.52 22.90 4.64
CA GLU A 126 -6.74 23.66 4.91
C GLU A 126 -7.63 23.00 5.98
N LYS A 127 -7.77 21.66 5.96
CA LYS A 127 -8.54 20.92 6.98
C LYS A 127 -7.91 20.98 8.37
N LEU A 128 -6.57 20.88 8.44
CA LEU A 128 -5.80 21.02 9.68
C LEU A 128 -5.92 22.42 10.29
N ARG A 129 -5.97 23.47 9.46
CA ARG A 129 -6.13 24.86 9.92
C ARG A 129 -7.54 25.19 10.42
N LYS A 130 -8.56 24.53 9.87
CA LYS A 130 -9.98 24.79 10.19
C LYS A 130 -10.57 23.78 11.18
N ASP A 131 -9.76 22.94 11.82
CA ASP A 131 -10.18 21.87 12.73
C ASP A 131 -11.30 20.94 12.18
N LEU A 132 -11.32 20.76 10.85
CA LEU A 132 -12.36 19.98 10.15
C LEU A 132 -12.29 18.48 10.42
N PHE A 133 -11.32 18.03 11.22
CA PHE A 133 -11.18 16.65 11.68
C PHE A 133 -12.02 16.34 12.93
N LEU A 134 -12.55 17.36 13.59
CA LEU A 134 -13.48 17.21 14.71
C LEU A 134 -14.92 17.33 14.21
N GLY A 135 -15.76 16.38 14.62
CA GLY A 135 -17.15 16.32 14.19
C GLY A 135 -17.97 15.37 15.06
N LYS A 136 -19.17 15.05 14.58
CA LYS A 136 -20.06 14.10 15.26
C LYS A 136 -19.71 12.67 14.84
N GLU A 137 -19.37 11.84 15.82
CA GLU A 137 -19.11 10.42 15.60
C GLU A 137 -20.38 9.66 15.24
N ASP A 138 -20.24 8.66 14.37
CA ASP A 138 -21.29 7.67 14.14
C ASP A 138 -21.46 6.77 15.37
N GLU A 139 -22.62 6.13 15.49
CA GLU A 139 -22.92 5.25 16.63
C GLU A 139 -21.90 4.10 16.79
N ILE A 140 -21.44 3.52 15.68
CA ILE A 140 -20.42 2.46 15.69
C ILE A 140 -19.06 3.01 16.13
N ALA A 141 -18.67 4.17 15.60
CA ALA A 141 -17.41 4.82 15.95
C ALA A 141 -17.35 5.13 17.45
N ARG A 142 -18.45 5.63 18.01
CA ARG A 142 -18.60 5.91 19.44
C ARG A 142 -18.57 4.64 20.28
N LYS A 143 -19.35 3.61 19.90
CA LYS A 143 -19.45 2.35 20.66
C LYS A 143 -18.12 1.59 20.72
N LEU A 144 -17.34 1.63 19.64
CA LEU A 144 -16.05 0.95 19.54
C LEU A 144 -14.86 1.85 19.89
N GLY A 145 -15.09 3.13 20.20
CA GLY A 145 -14.05 4.10 20.51
C GLY A 145 -13.00 4.23 19.41
N LEU A 146 -13.44 4.41 18.17
CA LEU A 146 -12.58 4.43 16.98
C LEU A 146 -11.88 5.78 16.75
N SER A 147 -12.41 6.87 17.28
CA SER A 147 -11.76 8.19 17.25
C SER A 147 -10.51 8.20 18.12
N ASN A 148 -9.52 9.00 17.74
CA ASN A 148 -8.23 9.02 18.43
C ASN A 148 -7.49 10.35 18.21
N SER A 149 -6.32 10.46 18.81
CA SER A 149 -5.36 11.53 18.61
C SER A 149 -3.99 10.98 18.22
N TYR A 150 -3.14 11.81 17.63
CA TYR A 150 -1.74 11.45 17.42
C TYR A 150 -0.83 12.67 17.68
N PRO A 151 0.41 12.45 18.17
CA PRO A 151 1.39 13.50 18.30
C PRO A 151 1.96 13.87 16.93
N ASP A 152 1.76 15.12 16.49
CA ASP A 152 2.38 15.61 15.26
C ASP A 152 3.76 16.21 15.58
N LEU A 153 4.82 15.40 15.35
CA LEU A 153 6.20 15.81 15.59
C LEU A 153 6.65 17.01 14.75
N ALA A 154 6.01 17.27 13.60
CA ALA A 154 6.37 18.40 12.74
C ALA A 154 5.82 19.73 13.25
N GLU A 155 4.65 19.70 13.92
CA GLU A 155 3.98 20.89 14.44
C GLU A 155 4.06 21.01 15.97
N GLY A 156 4.61 19.99 16.67
CA GLY A 156 4.73 19.96 18.12
C GLY A 156 3.40 19.92 18.86
N LYS A 157 2.31 19.50 18.18
CA LYS A 157 0.95 19.53 18.71
C LYS A 157 0.26 18.17 18.61
N GLU A 158 -0.71 17.93 19.49
CA GLU A 158 -1.54 16.75 19.43
C GLU A 158 -2.75 16.99 18.51
N VAL A 159 -2.88 16.20 17.45
CA VAL A 159 -3.97 16.32 16.48
C VAL A 159 -5.05 15.31 16.83
N LYS A 160 -6.22 15.81 17.24
CA LYS A 160 -7.42 15.00 17.54
C LYS A 160 -8.30 14.88 16.31
N TYR A 161 -8.93 13.73 16.13
CA TYR A 161 -9.87 13.50 15.02
C TYR A 161 -10.98 12.53 15.40
N THR A 162 -12.13 12.72 14.75
CA THR A 162 -13.32 11.88 14.93
C THR A 162 -13.55 11.02 13.70
N VAL A 163 -13.71 9.72 13.90
CA VAL A 163 -14.02 8.78 12.82
C VAL A 163 -15.49 8.87 12.44
N VAL A 164 -15.76 9.00 11.15
CA VAL A 164 -17.11 9.05 10.58
C VAL A 164 -17.30 8.01 9.48
N ARG A 165 -18.54 7.80 9.06
CA ARG A 165 -18.97 6.89 7.99
C ARG A 165 -18.43 5.46 8.12
N THR A 166 -18.47 4.89 9.33
CA THR A 166 -17.88 3.58 9.63
C THR A 166 -18.43 2.43 8.78
N LYS A 167 -19.74 2.44 8.47
CA LYS A 167 -20.36 1.41 7.61
C LYS A 167 -19.82 1.46 6.19
N SER A 168 -19.77 2.65 5.59
CA SER A 168 -19.19 2.85 4.26
C SER A 168 -17.69 2.53 4.27
N GLY A 169 -16.99 2.86 5.36
CA GLY A 169 -15.59 2.50 5.60
C GLY A 169 -15.34 0.99 5.54
N LEU A 170 -16.20 0.17 6.17
CA LEU A 170 -16.10 -1.29 6.11
C LEU A 170 -16.30 -1.83 4.70
N ILE A 171 -17.35 -1.39 4.00
CA ILE A 171 -17.64 -1.84 2.62
C ILE A 171 -16.49 -1.47 1.69
N ALA A 172 -16.01 -0.22 1.78
CA ALA A 172 -14.88 0.25 1.00
C ALA A 172 -13.60 -0.53 1.35
N SER A 173 -13.38 -0.90 2.62
CA SER A 173 -12.23 -1.68 3.05
C SER A 173 -12.28 -3.13 2.56
N TYR A 174 -13.45 -3.74 2.49
CA TYR A 174 -13.64 -5.06 1.86
C TYR A 174 -13.27 -5.02 0.37
N LEU A 175 -13.80 -4.04 -0.38
CA LEU A 175 -13.46 -3.85 -1.80
C LEU A 175 -11.98 -3.53 -1.99
N ALA A 176 -11.41 -2.70 -1.11
CA ALA A 176 -9.99 -2.45 -1.09
C ALA A 176 -9.21 -3.75 -0.93
N GLY A 177 -9.61 -4.63 -0.01
CA GLY A 177 -9.01 -5.96 0.17
C GLY A 177 -8.99 -6.79 -1.10
N ILE A 178 -10.12 -6.86 -1.81
CA ILE A 178 -10.23 -7.58 -3.09
C ILE A 178 -9.19 -7.05 -4.09
N ILE A 179 -9.23 -5.75 -4.38
CA ILE A 179 -8.35 -5.11 -5.37
C ILE A 179 -6.88 -5.25 -4.95
N SER A 180 -6.60 -5.14 -3.65
CA SER A 180 -5.24 -5.11 -3.12
C SER A 180 -4.57 -6.47 -3.15
N ALA A 181 -5.32 -7.53 -2.84
CA ALA A 181 -4.84 -8.90 -3.01
C ALA A 181 -4.65 -9.19 -4.49
N MET A 182 -5.63 -8.85 -5.34
CA MET A 182 -5.55 -9.08 -6.78
C MET A 182 -4.38 -8.42 -7.47
N LEU A 183 -3.94 -7.27 -6.95
CA LEU A 183 -2.82 -6.53 -7.50
C LEU A 183 -1.53 -6.71 -6.69
N GLY A 184 -1.51 -7.49 -5.61
CA GLY A 184 -0.29 -7.73 -4.83
C GLY A 184 0.32 -6.51 -4.15
N LEU A 185 -0.49 -5.48 -3.85
CA LEU A 185 -0.03 -4.18 -3.34
C LEU A 185 -0.18 -4.01 -1.81
N GLY A 186 -0.87 -4.95 -1.13
CA GLY A 186 -1.13 -4.90 0.31
C GLY A 186 -2.15 -3.84 0.77
N GLY A 187 -2.60 -2.98 -0.13
CA GLY A 187 -3.84 -2.20 0.01
C GLY A 187 -3.78 -0.85 0.69
N GLY A 188 -2.60 -0.39 1.07
CA GLY A 188 -2.45 0.95 1.64
C GLY A 188 -2.80 2.08 0.68
N ILE A 189 -2.61 1.87 -0.63
CA ILE A 189 -3.02 2.81 -1.68
C ILE A 189 -4.50 3.15 -1.60
N ILE A 190 -5.34 2.17 -1.28
CA ILE A 190 -6.79 2.30 -1.32
C ILE A 190 -7.31 2.62 0.09
N LYS A 191 -6.75 1.99 1.12
CA LYS A 191 -7.16 2.21 2.52
C LYS A 191 -6.87 3.63 3.01
N VAL A 192 -5.73 4.22 2.63
CA VAL A 192 -5.37 5.59 3.03
C VAL A 192 -6.41 6.63 2.56
N PRO A 193 -6.79 6.69 1.27
CA PRO A 193 -7.83 7.62 0.83
C PRO A 193 -9.21 7.26 1.39
N ILE A 194 -9.53 5.97 1.63
CA ILE A 194 -10.76 5.61 2.36
C ILE A 194 -10.76 6.25 3.76
N MET A 195 -9.71 6.06 4.55
CA MET A 195 -9.64 6.63 5.89
C MET A 195 -9.67 8.16 5.86
N ASN A 196 -8.92 8.79 4.96
CA ASN A 196 -8.82 10.25 4.90
C ASN A 196 -10.06 10.92 4.30
N GLN A 197 -10.45 10.51 3.10
CA GLN A 197 -11.47 11.20 2.33
C GLN A 197 -12.88 10.74 2.71
N LEU A 198 -13.05 9.47 3.09
CA LEU A 198 -14.37 8.93 3.47
C LEU A 198 -14.59 8.98 4.98
N MET A 199 -13.60 8.63 5.80
CA MET A 199 -13.77 8.45 7.25
C MET A 199 -13.23 9.59 8.12
N ASN A 200 -12.75 10.67 7.50
CA ASN A 200 -12.23 11.86 8.16
C ASN A 200 -11.03 11.62 9.10
N VAL A 201 -10.15 10.69 8.74
CA VAL A 201 -8.91 10.41 9.47
C VAL A 201 -7.75 11.22 8.86
N PRO A 202 -6.96 11.99 9.63
CA PRO A 202 -5.81 12.73 9.12
C PRO A 202 -4.81 11.84 8.37
N MET A 203 -4.14 12.33 7.32
CA MET A 203 -3.30 11.48 6.46
C MET A 203 -2.18 10.78 7.21
N LYS A 204 -1.52 11.48 8.16
CA LYS A 204 -0.45 10.89 8.98
C LYS A 204 -0.94 9.68 9.76
N ALA A 205 -2.09 9.79 10.41
CA ALA A 205 -2.74 8.69 11.12
C ALA A 205 -3.26 7.61 10.16
N ALA A 206 -3.83 7.99 9.01
CA ALA A 206 -4.32 7.04 8.00
C ALA A 206 -3.18 6.21 7.39
N VAL A 207 -2.04 6.82 7.05
CA VAL A 207 -0.86 6.14 6.52
C VAL A 207 -0.26 5.19 7.56
N ALA A 208 -0.13 5.65 8.82
CA ALA A 208 0.35 4.81 9.92
C ALA A 208 -0.57 3.59 10.16
N THR A 209 -1.88 3.85 10.31
CA THR A 209 -2.90 2.81 10.51
C THR A 209 -2.92 1.84 9.33
N SER A 210 -2.78 2.33 8.11
CA SER A 210 -2.74 1.48 6.93
C SER A 210 -1.48 0.61 6.87
N LYS A 211 -0.30 1.11 7.28
CA LYS A 211 0.93 0.30 7.29
C LYS A 211 0.83 -0.87 8.25
N PHE A 212 0.20 -0.68 9.40
CA PHE A 212 -0.14 -1.75 10.34
C PHE A 212 -1.08 -2.78 9.70
N MET A 213 -2.16 -2.30 9.06
CA MET A 213 -3.14 -3.16 8.39
C MET A 213 -2.55 -3.95 7.20
N ILE A 214 -1.64 -3.36 6.41
CA ILE A 214 -1.01 -4.03 5.26
C ILE A 214 -0.36 -5.35 5.69
N GLY A 215 0.27 -5.42 6.86
CA GLY A 215 0.96 -6.62 7.32
C GLY A 215 0.02 -7.80 7.46
N VAL A 216 -1.16 -7.59 8.05
CA VAL A 216 -2.18 -8.63 8.25
C VAL A 216 -2.84 -9.01 6.92
N THR A 217 -3.27 -8.02 6.12
CA THR A 217 -3.92 -8.26 4.83
C THR A 217 -2.98 -8.98 3.86
N ALA A 218 -1.75 -8.49 3.74
CA ALA A 218 -0.75 -9.05 2.82
C ALA A 218 -0.30 -10.44 3.29
N SER A 219 -0.20 -10.70 4.60
CA SER A 219 0.12 -12.04 5.10
C SER A 219 -0.96 -13.05 4.72
N THR A 220 -2.24 -12.64 4.79
CA THR A 220 -3.35 -13.49 4.37
C THR A 220 -3.27 -13.85 2.89
N GLY A 221 -3.02 -12.85 2.02
CA GLY A 221 -2.86 -13.09 0.57
C GLY A 221 -1.58 -13.88 0.25
N ALA A 222 -0.48 -13.60 0.94
CA ALA A 222 0.79 -14.32 0.79
C ALA A 222 0.64 -15.80 1.14
N LEU A 223 -0.06 -16.12 2.24
CA LEU A 223 -0.32 -17.50 2.65
C LEU A 223 -1.11 -18.25 1.57
N LEU A 224 -2.14 -17.61 0.99
CA LEU A 224 -2.91 -18.22 -0.09
C LEU A 224 -2.04 -18.43 -1.34
N TYR A 225 -1.27 -17.45 -1.78
CA TYR A 225 -0.41 -17.63 -2.97
C TYR A 225 0.72 -18.63 -2.74
N LEU A 226 1.25 -18.75 -1.52
CA LEU A 226 2.17 -19.82 -1.12
C LEU A 226 1.49 -21.19 -1.18
N ALA A 227 0.27 -21.32 -0.64
CA ALA A 227 -0.49 -22.56 -0.65
C ALA A 227 -0.83 -23.04 -2.07
N TYR A 228 -1.04 -22.11 -3.01
CA TYR A 228 -1.27 -22.41 -4.42
C TYR A 228 0.04 -22.59 -5.24
N GLY A 229 1.21 -22.53 -4.60
CA GLY A 229 2.51 -22.75 -5.27
C GLY A 229 2.91 -21.66 -6.27
N LEU A 230 2.35 -20.45 -6.16
CA LEU A 230 2.62 -19.34 -7.08
C LEU A 230 3.88 -18.54 -6.72
N VAL A 231 4.44 -18.75 -5.53
CA VAL A 231 5.63 -18.04 -5.06
C VAL A 231 6.88 -18.79 -5.51
N ASN A 232 7.66 -18.17 -6.39
CA ASN A 232 8.98 -18.65 -6.74
C ASN A 232 9.96 -18.38 -5.59
N GLY A 233 10.34 -19.43 -4.85
CA GLY A 233 11.21 -19.32 -3.68
C GLY A 233 12.61 -18.75 -3.97
N GLU A 234 13.13 -18.95 -5.18
CA GLU A 234 14.45 -18.42 -5.57
C GLU A 234 14.42 -16.89 -5.74
N ALA A 235 13.31 -16.34 -6.27
CA ALA A 235 13.15 -14.92 -6.50
C ALA A 235 12.66 -14.17 -5.25
N VAL A 236 11.90 -14.82 -4.36
CA VAL A 236 11.28 -14.14 -3.22
C VAL A 236 12.30 -13.64 -2.21
N ALA A 237 13.37 -14.42 -1.96
CA ALA A 237 14.40 -14.07 -0.99
C ALA A 237 15.15 -12.77 -1.35
N PRO A 238 15.76 -12.62 -2.55
CA PRO A 238 16.48 -11.40 -2.89
C PRO A 238 15.55 -10.18 -2.95
N VAL A 239 14.32 -10.32 -3.45
CA VAL A 239 13.35 -9.20 -3.50
C VAL A 239 12.94 -8.78 -2.10
N ALA A 240 12.56 -9.71 -1.22
CA ALA A 240 12.14 -9.40 0.14
C ALA A 240 13.27 -8.75 0.95
N VAL A 241 14.49 -9.29 0.87
CA VAL A 241 15.68 -8.72 1.54
C VAL A 241 15.97 -7.32 1.01
N GLY A 242 15.99 -7.14 -0.31
CA GLY A 242 16.17 -5.83 -0.93
C GLY A 242 15.13 -4.82 -0.44
N VAL A 243 13.85 -5.19 -0.47
CA VAL A 243 12.75 -4.34 -0.02
C VAL A 243 12.89 -3.94 1.45
N MET A 244 13.31 -4.84 2.34
CA MET A 244 13.57 -4.51 3.75
C MET A 244 14.70 -3.49 3.92
N ILE A 245 15.82 -3.70 3.22
CA ILE A 245 16.98 -2.78 3.22
C ILE A 245 16.53 -1.41 2.70
N GLY A 246 15.88 -1.40 1.55
CA GLY A 246 15.37 -0.22 0.88
C GLY A 246 14.39 0.56 1.73
N ALA A 247 13.43 -0.12 2.35
CA ALA A 247 12.43 0.51 3.20
C ALA A 247 13.04 1.13 4.45
N THR A 248 13.99 0.43 5.08
CA THR A 248 14.71 0.96 6.24
C THR A 248 15.48 2.21 5.85
N ALA A 249 16.27 2.18 4.77
CA ALA A 249 16.99 3.35 4.27
C ALA A 249 16.04 4.50 3.85
N GLY A 250 14.94 4.18 3.17
CA GLY A 250 13.95 5.14 2.71
C GLY A 250 13.30 5.95 3.83
N THR A 251 13.10 5.35 5.01
CA THR A 251 12.62 6.09 6.19
C THR A 251 13.58 7.16 6.67
N TYR A 252 14.90 7.01 6.46
CA TYR A 252 15.90 8.02 6.81
C TYR A 252 16.10 9.07 5.70
N VAL A 253 16.14 8.64 4.43
CA VAL A 253 16.39 9.50 3.26
C VAL A 253 15.25 10.49 3.02
N MET A 254 14.00 10.08 3.32
CA MET A 254 12.81 10.92 3.15
C MET A 254 12.92 12.27 3.87
N ASN A 255 13.57 12.31 5.03
CA ASN A 255 13.67 13.52 5.84
C ASN A 255 14.63 14.58 5.23
N ARG A 256 15.34 14.26 4.15
CA ARG A 256 16.30 15.16 3.49
C ARG A 256 15.92 15.54 2.04
N MET A 257 14.86 14.97 1.47
CA MET A 257 14.45 15.23 0.09
C MET A 257 13.23 16.14 0.00
N LYS A 258 13.21 17.05 -0.98
CA LYS A 258 12.03 17.88 -1.25
C LYS A 258 10.88 16.98 -1.74
N ALA A 259 9.76 17.00 -1.03
CA ALA A 259 8.58 16.17 -1.33
C ALA A 259 8.04 16.38 -2.77
N SER A 260 8.24 17.55 -3.38
CA SER A 260 7.88 17.82 -4.77
C SER A 260 8.69 17.01 -5.78
N PHE A 261 9.99 16.82 -5.53
CA PHE A 261 10.87 16.05 -6.43
C PHE A 261 10.50 14.57 -6.41
N ILE A 262 10.32 14.00 -5.22
CA ILE A 262 9.89 12.60 -5.05
C ILE A 262 8.58 12.33 -5.80
N LYS A 263 7.57 13.20 -5.61
CA LYS A 263 6.25 13.03 -6.22
C LYS A 263 6.29 13.11 -7.75
N LEU A 264 7.08 14.02 -8.31
CA LEU A 264 7.19 14.19 -9.76
C LEU A 264 7.89 12.99 -10.41
N THR A 265 9.10 12.65 -9.92
CA THR A 265 9.89 11.54 -10.48
C THR A 265 9.12 10.22 -10.38
N PHE A 266 8.44 9.98 -9.26
CA PHE A 266 7.66 8.77 -9.07
C PHE A 266 6.37 8.74 -9.90
N GLY A 267 5.65 9.87 -10.01
CA GLY A 267 4.46 9.95 -10.86
C GLY A 267 4.77 9.63 -12.32
N LEU A 268 5.91 10.12 -12.83
CA LEU A 268 6.38 9.79 -14.18
C LEU A 268 6.74 8.30 -14.32
N LEU A 269 7.45 7.74 -13.32
CA LEU A 269 7.78 6.31 -13.29
C LEU A 269 6.53 5.42 -13.31
N LEU A 270 5.52 5.75 -12.48
CA LEU A 270 4.25 5.05 -12.45
C LEU A 270 3.51 5.13 -13.78
N LEU A 271 3.56 6.28 -14.47
CA LEU A 271 2.91 6.46 -15.75
C LEU A 271 3.58 5.59 -16.83
N TYR A 272 4.91 5.50 -16.80
CA TYR A 272 5.67 4.58 -17.64
C TYR A 272 5.28 3.11 -17.37
N PHE A 273 5.23 2.68 -16.11
CA PHE A 273 4.79 1.33 -15.77
C PHE A 273 3.33 1.07 -16.14
N ALA A 274 2.46 2.06 -15.94
CA ALA A 274 1.06 1.96 -16.31
C ALA A 274 0.89 1.70 -17.81
N TYR A 275 1.58 2.48 -18.65
CA TYR A 275 1.58 2.28 -20.09
C TYR A 275 2.01 0.86 -20.46
N ASN A 276 3.12 0.38 -19.91
CA ASN A 276 3.61 -0.97 -20.20
C ASN A 276 2.65 -2.08 -19.75
N MET A 277 2.02 -1.93 -18.58
CA MET A 277 1.03 -2.89 -18.09
C MET A 277 -0.22 -2.90 -18.97
N ILE A 278 -0.74 -1.73 -19.37
CA ILE A 278 -1.90 -1.64 -20.27
C ILE A 278 -1.59 -2.25 -21.62
N MET A 279 -0.44 -1.93 -22.21
CA MET A 279 -0.03 -2.50 -23.50
C MET A 279 0.06 -4.02 -23.44
N ARG A 280 0.63 -4.59 -22.37
CA ARG A 280 0.65 -6.05 -22.16
C ARG A 280 -0.75 -6.64 -21.96
N GLY A 281 -1.65 -5.91 -21.30
CA GLY A 281 -3.04 -6.34 -21.12
C GLY A 281 -3.85 -6.37 -22.42
N ILE A 282 -3.59 -5.44 -23.34
CA ILE A 282 -4.29 -5.32 -24.63
C ILE A 282 -3.68 -6.24 -25.70
N TYR A 283 -2.35 -6.24 -25.81
CA TYR A 283 -1.62 -6.87 -26.92
C TYR A 283 -0.88 -8.16 -26.54
N GLY A 284 -0.69 -8.43 -25.25
CA GLY A 284 0.09 -9.56 -24.75
C GLY A 284 -0.73 -10.83 -24.48
N SER A 285 -1.75 -11.09 -25.31
CA SER A 285 -2.52 -12.36 -25.27
C SER A 285 -1.80 -13.45 -26.04
#